data_AF-A0A838TM32-F1
#
_entry.id   AF-A0A838TM32-F1
#
_cell.length_a   1.000
_cell.length_b   1.000
_cell.length_c   1.000
_cell.angle_alpha   90.00
_cell.angle_beta   90.00
_cell.angle_gamma   90.00
#
_symmetry.space_group_name_H-M   'P 1'
#
loop_
_entity.id
_entity.type
_entity.pdbx_description
1 polymer ?
#
loop_
_entity_poly.entity_id
_entity_poly.type
_entity_poly.pdbx_seq_one_letter_code
_entity_poly.pdbx_strand_id
1 'polypeptide(L)'
;MQNIFFLIISLALATSSIAQKQSKKDRREQNRKKIDAMIKQEEEGVIAYKKHIVFGGKLISNGYGAFIEFGRASSVKKGMLFQLEISEYKSPREE
;
A
#
# COMPACT_ATOMS: atom_id res chain seq x y z
N MET A 1 52.37 8.57 11.75
CA MET A 1 50.97 9.02 11.98
C MET A 1 50.15 9.11 10.70
N GLN A 2 50.65 9.72 9.61
CA GLN A 2 49.90 9.85 8.34
C GLN A 2 49.50 8.50 7.70
N ASN A 3 50.37 7.49 7.74
CA ASN A 3 50.10 6.19 7.10
C ASN A 3 48.98 5.40 7.80
N ILE A 4 48.79 5.58 9.11
CA ILE A 4 47.72 4.92 9.88
C ILE A 4 46.37 5.55 9.55
N PHE A 5 46.34 6.87 9.33
CA PHE A 5 45.13 7.61 8.97
C PHE A 5 44.56 7.15 7.61
N PHE A 6 45.43 6.96 6.61
CA PHE A 6 45.00 6.43 5.30
C PHE A 6 44.46 4.99 5.39
N LEU A 7 45.02 4.17 6.28
CA LEU A 7 44.59 2.79 6.49
C LEU A 7 43.19 2.72 7.13
N ILE A 8 42.91 3.60 8.10
CA ILE A 8 41.59 3.71 8.74
C ILE A 8 40.53 4.21 7.74
N ILE A 9 40.88 5.18 6.90
CA ILE A 9 39.97 5.70 5.85
C ILE A 9 39.67 4.63 4.80
N SER A 10 40.69 3.88 4.37
CA SER A 10 40.52 2.77 3.43
C SER A 10 39.61 1.68 3.99
N LEU A 11 39.78 1.34 5.27
CA LEU A 11 38.95 0.34 5.94
C LEU A 11 37.49 0.81 6.10
N ALA A 12 37.28 2.08 6.43
CA ALA A 12 35.93 2.67 6.50
C ALA A 12 35.21 2.62 5.15
N LEU A 13 35.90 2.96 4.04
CA LEU A 13 35.34 2.90 2.68
C LEU A 13 35.05 1.48 2.17
N ALA A 14 35.82 0.48 2.62
CA ALA A 14 35.56 -0.92 2.29
C ALA A 14 34.28 -1.45 2.95
N THR A 15 34.00 -1.04 4.19
CA THR A 15 32.80 -1.50 4.92
C THR A 15 31.49 -0.92 4.39
N SER A 16 31.50 0.31 3.86
CA SER A 16 30.30 0.94 3.30
C SER A 16 29.84 0.29 1.98
N SER A 17 30.77 -0.29 1.21
CA SER A 17 30.46 -1.00 -0.04
C SER A 17 29.79 -2.36 0.18
N ILE A 18 30.05 -3.01 1.31
CA ILE A 18 29.44 -4.31 1.68
C ILE A 18 27.99 -4.12 2.16
N ALA A 19 27.70 -2.99 2.82
CA ALA A 19 26.37 -2.67 3.36
C ALA A 19 25.30 -2.43 2.27
N GLN A 20 25.68 -2.11 1.04
CA GLN A 20 24.72 -1.85 -0.05
C GLN A 20 24.25 -3.11 -0.80
N LYS A 21 24.80 -4.29 -0.50
CA LYS A 21 24.48 -5.51 -1.25
C LYS A 21 23.29 -6.27 -0.66
N GLN A 22 22.17 -5.57 -0.41
CA GLN A 22 20.89 -6.23 -0.13
C GLN A 22 20.54 -7.09 -1.35
N SER A 23 20.59 -8.41 -1.21
CA SER A 23 20.37 -9.32 -2.34
C SER A 23 18.94 -9.13 -2.87
N LYS A 24 18.75 -9.26 -4.19
CA LYS A 24 17.40 -9.34 -4.78
C LYS A 24 16.55 -10.42 -4.08
N LYS A 25 17.20 -11.45 -3.52
CA LYS A 25 16.59 -12.51 -2.71
C LYS A 25 16.03 -11.97 -1.38
N ASP A 26 16.80 -11.15 -0.67
CA ASP A 26 16.41 -10.59 0.63
C ASP A 26 15.19 -9.66 0.48
N ARG A 27 15.14 -8.85 -0.59
CA ARG A 27 13.98 -8.01 -0.89
C ARG A 27 12.71 -8.84 -1.16
N ARG A 28 12.85 -9.97 -1.87
CA ARG A 28 11.71 -10.88 -2.12
C ARG A 28 11.22 -11.52 -0.83
N GLU A 29 12.14 -11.93 0.05
CA GLU A 29 11.79 -12.51 1.34
C GLU A 29 11.12 -11.49 2.27
N GLN A 30 11.62 -10.26 2.32
CA GLN A 30 10.98 -9.17 3.07
C GLN A 30 9.57 -8.87 2.56
N ASN A 31 9.34 -8.92 1.24
CA ASN A 31 8.01 -8.74 0.69
C ASN A 31 7.06 -9.87 1.08
N ARG A 32 7.53 -11.12 1.08
CA ARG A 32 6.74 -12.28 1.55
C ARG A 32 6.37 -12.12 3.02
N LYS A 33 7.34 -11.81 3.87
CA LYS A 33 7.11 -11.54 5.31
C LYS A 33 6.10 -10.42 5.54
N LYS A 34 6.11 -9.37 4.72
CA LYS A 34 5.11 -8.29 4.78
C LYS A 34 3.71 -8.77 4.41
N ILE A 35 3.60 -9.61 3.38
CA ILE A 35 2.32 -10.18 2.94
C ILE A 35 1.76 -11.12 4.01
N ASP A 36 2.58 -12.04 4.53
CA ASP A 36 2.17 -12.96 5.59
C ASP A 36 1.71 -12.21 6.85
N ALA A 37 2.41 -11.12 7.21
CA ALA A 37 1.99 -10.26 8.31
C ALA A 37 0.65 -9.54 8.05
N MET A 38 0.37 -9.14 6.80
CA MET A 38 -0.93 -8.54 6.45
C MET A 38 -2.05 -9.58 6.49
N ILE A 39 -1.84 -10.79 5.96
CA ILE A 39 -2.84 -11.88 6.00
C ILE A 39 -3.20 -12.22 7.44
N LYS A 40 -2.20 -12.36 8.32
CA LYS A 40 -2.44 -12.62 9.75
C LYS A 40 -3.24 -11.51 10.42
N GLN A 41 -2.99 -10.25 10.07
CA GLN A 41 -3.78 -9.12 10.58
C GLN A 41 -5.23 -9.18 10.09
N GLU A 42 -5.49 -9.61 8.86
CA GLU A 42 -6.85 -9.81 8.36
C GLU A 42 -7.58 -10.94 9.10
N GLU A 43 -6.90 -12.06 9.38
CA GLU A 43 -7.47 -13.18 10.17
C GLU A 43 -7.86 -12.75 11.59
N GLU A 44 -7.09 -11.83 12.19
CA GLU A 44 -7.37 -11.23 13.50
C GLU A 44 -8.47 -10.14 13.45
N GLY A 45 -9.05 -9.88 12.27
CA GLY A 45 -10.10 -8.88 12.05
C GLY A 45 -9.60 -7.43 12.11
N VAL A 46 -8.29 -7.24 11.92
CA VAL A 46 -7.65 -5.92 11.89
C VAL A 46 -7.72 -5.35 10.47
N ILE A 47 -7.94 -4.04 10.36
CA ILE A 47 -7.84 -3.34 9.07
C ILE A 47 -6.38 -3.40 8.59
N ALA A 48 -6.04 -4.38 7.76
CA ALA A 48 -4.68 -4.60 7.27
C ALA A 48 -4.23 -3.51 6.27
N TYR A 49 -5.18 -2.96 5.50
CA TYR A 49 -4.90 -1.91 4.53
C TYR A 49 -4.97 -0.52 5.14
N LYS A 50 -3.82 0.18 5.14
CA LYS A 50 -3.76 1.58 5.59
C LYS A 50 -4.52 2.53 4.66
N LYS A 51 -4.54 2.23 3.36
CA LYS A 51 -5.21 3.03 2.33
C LYS A 51 -5.65 2.11 1.20
N HIS A 52 -6.85 2.31 0.70
CA HIS A 52 -7.33 1.66 -0.52
C HIS A 52 -8.11 2.65 -1.38
N ILE A 53 -8.10 2.40 -2.68
CA ILE A 53 -8.93 3.09 -3.66
C ILE A 53 -9.68 2.01 -4.42
N VAL A 54 -11.00 2.07 -4.38
CA VAL A 54 -11.88 1.17 -5.12
C VAL A 54 -12.73 2.01 -6.04
N PHE A 55 -12.93 1.61 -7.28
CA PHE A 55 -13.82 2.29 -8.21
C PHE A 55 -14.51 1.27 -9.08
N GLY A 56 -15.68 1.62 -9.57
CA GLY A 56 -16.47 0.71 -10.38
C GLY A 56 -17.64 1.38 -11.07
N GLY A 57 -18.19 0.68 -12.04
CA GLY A 57 -19.46 1.00 -12.67
C GLY A 57 -20.60 0.24 -12.00
N LYS A 58 -21.78 0.86 -11.95
CA LYS A 58 -23.03 0.28 -11.45
C LYS A 58 -24.03 0.26 -12.59
N LEU A 59 -24.48 -0.92 -12.97
CA LEU A 59 -25.62 -1.06 -13.89
C LEU A 59 -26.89 -1.11 -13.05
N ILE A 60 -27.84 -0.23 -13.34
CA ILE A 60 -29.12 -0.12 -12.64
C ILE A 60 -30.21 -0.34 -13.69
N SER A 61 -31.36 -0.92 -13.32
CA SER A 61 -32.41 -1.27 -14.29
C SER A 61 -32.85 -0.08 -15.17
N ASN A 62 -32.82 1.15 -14.64
CA ASN A 62 -33.25 2.37 -15.33
C ASN A 62 -32.10 3.37 -15.53
N GLY A 63 -30.85 2.91 -15.53
CA GLY A 63 -29.72 3.82 -15.69
C GLY A 63 -28.36 3.21 -15.40
N TYR A 64 -27.40 4.08 -15.21
CA TYR A 64 -26.01 3.70 -15.01
C TYR A 64 -25.37 4.64 -14.01
N GLY A 65 -24.36 4.15 -13.30
CA GLY A 65 -23.63 4.94 -12.34
C GLY A 65 -22.17 4.54 -12.29
N ALA A 66 -21.39 5.37 -11.64
CA ALA A 66 -20.01 5.11 -11.31
C ALA A 66 -19.75 5.53 -9.87
N PHE A 67 -18.84 4.82 -9.21
CA PHE A 67 -18.41 5.17 -7.87
C PHE A 67 -16.89 5.13 -7.77
N ILE A 68 -16.39 5.99 -6.90
CA ILE A 68 -15.01 5.96 -6.43
C ILE A 68 -15.00 6.05 -4.91
N GLU A 69 -14.25 5.17 -4.28
CA GLU A 69 -14.13 5.02 -2.85
C GLU A 69 -12.66 5.17 -2.46
N PHE A 70 -12.43 6.02 -1.47
CA PHE A 70 -11.14 6.25 -0.84
C PHE A 70 -11.23 5.82 0.62
N GLY A 71 -10.59 4.71 0.96
CA GLY A 71 -10.45 4.24 2.33
C GLY A 71 -9.11 4.62 2.92
N ARG A 72 -9.12 5.08 4.18
CA ARG A 72 -7.91 5.26 4.99
C ARG A 72 -8.11 4.76 6.41
N ALA A 73 -7.29 3.79 6.82
CA ALA A 73 -7.24 3.33 8.20
C ALA A 73 -6.40 4.30 9.05
N SER A 74 -6.99 4.82 10.13
CA SER A 74 -6.26 5.63 11.13
C SER A 74 -5.71 4.77 12.27
N SER A 75 -6.38 3.66 12.58
CA SER A 75 -5.96 2.67 13.56
C SER A 75 -6.47 1.28 13.16
N VAL A 76 -5.96 0.24 13.81
CA VAL A 76 -6.40 -1.16 13.68
C VAL A 76 -7.92 -1.31 13.73
N LYS A 77 -8.58 -0.52 14.57
CA LYS A 77 -10.04 -0.57 14.81
C LYS A 77 -10.82 0.60 14.20
N LYS A 78 -10.15 1.61 13.63
CA LYS A 78 -10.80 2.84 13.15
C LYS A 78 -10.29 3.22 11.78
N GLY A 79 -11.19 3.16 10.80
CA GLY A 79 -10.98 3.66 9.45
C GLY A 79 -11.93 4.79 9.11
N MET A 80 -11.59 5.52 8.06
CA MET A 80 -12.41 6.54 7.43
C MET A 80 -12.55 6.17 5.96
N LEU A 81 -13.78 6.20 5.45
CA LEU A 81 -14.12 5.83 4.09
C LEU A 81 -14.89 6.99 3.46
N PHE A 82 -14.43 7.44 2.31
CA PHE A 82 -15.09 8.45 1.50
C PHE A 82 -15.52 7.82 0.19
N GLN A 83 -16.81 7.82 -0.09
CA GLN A 83 -17.35 7.33 -1.34
C GLN A 83 -18.06 8.48 -2.06
N LEU A 84 -17.68 8.68 -3.32
CA LEU A 84 -18.39 9.55 -4.25
C LEU A 84 -19.06 8.66 -5.29
N GLU A 85 -20.38 8.79 -5.42
CA GLU A 85 -21.19 8.04 -6.37
C GLU A 85 -21.96 9.03 -7.24
N ILE A 86 -21.88 8.83 -8.56
CA ILE A 86 -22.74 9.49 -9.53
C ILE A 86 -23.61 8.43 -10.20
N SER A 87 -24.90 8.67 -10.25
CA SER A 87 -25.84 7.78 -10.93
C SER A 87 -26.83 8.60 -11.73
N GLU A 88 -27.05 8.18 -12.97
CA GLU A 88 -28.14 8.68 -13.81
C GLU A 88 -29.32 7.73 -13.65
N TYR A 89 -30.49 8.30 -13.40
CA TYR A 89 -31.75 7.58 -13.38
C TYR A 89 -32.66 8.17 -14.46
N LYS A 90 -33.00 7.36 -15.47
CA LYS A 90 -34.02 7.75 -16.45
C LYS A 90 -35.39 7.60 -15.82
N SER A 91 -36.11 8.72 -15.73
CA SER A 91 -37.48 8.72 -15.24
C SER A 91 -38.44 8.32 -16.36
N PRO A 92 -39.36 7.36 -16.14
CA PRO A 92 -40.35 6.96 -17.15
C PRO A 92 -41.42 8.02 -17.46
N ARG A 93 -41.31 9.23 -16.90
CA ARG A 93 -42.21 10.38 -17.16
C ARG A 93 -41.61 11.42 -18.13
N GLU A 94 -40.44 11.15 -18.69
CA GLU A 94 -39.79 12.01 -19.70
C GLU A 94 -40.04 11.55 -21.15
N GLU A 95 -40.82 10.49 -21.36
CA GLU A 95 -41.37 10.07 -22.67
C GLU A 95 -42.84 10.46 -22.84
#